data_AF-F0SFF1-F1
#
_entry.id   AF-F0SFF1-F1
#
_cell.length_a   1.000
_cell.length_b   1.000
_cell.length_c   1.000
_cell.angle_alpha   90.00
_cell.angle_beta   90.00
_cell.angle_gamma   90.00
#
_symmetry.space_group_name_H-M   'P 1'
#
loop_
_entity.id
_entity.type
_entity.pdbx_description
1 polymer ?
#
loop_
_entity_poly.entity_id
_entity_poly.type
_entity_poly.pdbx_seq_one_letter_code
_entity_poly.pdbx_strand_id
1 'polypeptide(L)'
;MATSNVFLILSERYFDETNDGTYGTGAINCPGAIEVLEFGFNIEQIGSEEGGRPRSVEKVVRSDVKIRKAVDSRSPLLFKYCCQGTHLGFAEIQCFGPDPSVPYLVYRLQFVHVSSYSPSGGGDVPTEEIGLRFGEMGVRWNDAGIGMAKQGNTKTGTLHSNWSWVMQWPITLGDPLASIQNSGQQHTDKA
;
A
#
# COMPACT_ATOMS: atom_id res chain seq x y z
N MET A 1 -16.76 -9.12 14.73
CA MET A 1 -15.97 -8.06 14.07
C MET A 1 -15.65 -8.56 12.68
N ALA A 2 -15.85 -7.75 11.64
CA ALA A 2 -15.34 -8.10 10.32
C ALA A 2 -13.82 -8.11 10.43
N THR A 3 -13.20 -9.30 10.39
CA THR A 3 -11.75 -9.44 10.30
C THR A 3 -11.37 -9.13 8.87
N SER A 4 -11.02 -7.88 8.58
CA SER A 4 -10.35 -7.62 7.31
C SER A 4 -8.98 -8.28 7.34
N ASN A 5 -8.62 -8.93 6.24
CA ASN A 5 -7.29 -9.48 6.02
C ASN A 5 -6.43 -8.51 5.19
N VAL A 6 -6.81 -7.23 5.14
CA VAL A 6 -6.09 -6.20 4.41
C VAL A 6 -5.69 -5.09 5.37
N PHE A 7 -4.40 -4.77 5.35
CA PHE A 7 -3.81 -3.77 6.23
C PHE A 7 -3.03 -2.74 5.44
N LEU A 8 -3.10 -1.49 5.89
CA LEU A 8 -2.33 -0.36 5.40
C LEU A 8 -1.27 0.02 6.43
N ILE A 9 -0.02 0.10 5.99
CA ILE A 9 1.12 0.56 6.79
C ILE A 9 1.63 1.86 6.16
N LEU A 10 1.91 2.87 6.98
CA LEU A 10 2.44 4.16 6.56
C LEU A 10 3.79 4.40 7.24
N SER A 11 4.76 4.94 6.52
CA SER A 11 6.14 5.00 7.01
C SER A 11 6.44 6.09 8.05
N GLU A 12 5.58 7.09 8.16
CA GLU A 12 5.80 8.15 9.14
C GLU A 12 5.66 7.62 10.55
N ARG A 13 6.62 7.99 11.41
CA ARG A 13 6.66 7.62 12.82
C ARG A 13 5.36 7.92 13.56
N TYR A 14 4.63 8.97 13.16
CA TYR A 14 3.34 9.33 13.75
C TYR A 14 2.20 8.35 13.45
N PHE A 15 2.34 7.44 12.48
CA PHE A 15 1.41 6.33 12.25
C PHE A 15 1.88 5.00 12.87
N ASP A 16 3.17 4.91 13.19
CA ASP A 16 3.85 3.71 13.70
C ASP A 16 3.93 3.69 15.24
N GLU A 17 4.17 4.84 15.88
CA GLU A 17 4.32 4.96 17.33
C GLU A 17 3.26 5.87 17.96
N THR A 18 2.76 5.43 19.10
CA THR A 18 1.95 6.24 20.02
C THR A 18 2.87 6.90 21.05
N ASN A 19 2.57 8.13 21.48
CA ASN A 19 3.13 8.63 22.74
C ASN A 19 2.60 7.84 23.97
N ASP A 20 1.50 7.08 23.81
CA ASP A 20 0.81 6.30 24.87
C ASP A 20 0.69 4.78 24.58
N GLY A 21 1.56 4.21 23.74
CA GLY A 21 1.64 2.78 23.43
C GLY A 21 0.45 2.05 22.75
N THR A 22 -0.66 2.69 22.37
CA THR A 22 -1.78 1.99 21.70
C THR A 22 -2.38 2.76 20.51
N TYR A 23 -1.72 2.75 19.36
CA TYR A 23 -2.40 2.98 18.08
C TYR A 23 -2.43 1.63 17.34
N GLY A 24 -3.60 1.06 17.09
CA GLY A 24 -3.66 -0.16 16.27
C GLY A 24 -5.00 -0.87 16.33
N THR A 25 -5.32 -1.57 15.25
CA THR A 25 -6.16 -2.77 15.33
C THR A 25 -5.38 -3.83 16.12
N GLY A 26 -6.06 -4.64 16.94
CA GLY A 26 -5.45 -5.76 17.67
C GLY A 26 -5.01 -6.92 16.76
N ALA A 27 -4.78 -6.66 15.47
CA ALA A 27 -4.37 -7.66 14.50
C ALA A 27 -2.98 -8.18 14.86
N ILE A 28 -2.94 -9.46 15.22
CA ILE A 28 -1.81 -10.16 15.85
C ILE A 28 -0.50 -10.05 15.05
N ASN A 29 -0.58 -9.80 13.74
CA ASN A 29 0.58 -9.86 12.84
C ASN A 29 0.98 -8.51 12.23
N CYS A 30 0.21 -7.44 12.46
CA CYS A 30 0.49 -6.09 11.94
C CYS A 30 0.15 -5.03 13.00
N PRO A 31 0.85 -5.02 14.15
CA PRO A 31 0.63 -4.00 15.17
C PRO A 31 0.91 -2.62 14.57
N GLY A 32 0.08 -1.62 14.87
CA GLY A 32 0.24 -0.28 14.31
C GLY A 32 -0.34 -0.09 12.90
N ALA A 33 -0.76 -1.16 12.21
CA ALA A 33 -1.38 -1.02 10.89
C ALA A 33 -2.82 -0.51 10.97
N ILE A 34 -3.25 0.09 9.87
CA ILE A 34 -4.63 0.50 9.64
C ILE A 34 -5.38 -0.66 9.01
N GLU A 35 -6.51 -1.05 9.59
CA GLU A 35 -7.41 -2.01 8.97
C GLU A 35 -8.12 -1.39 7.76
N VAL A 36 -8.04 -2.07 6.62
CA VAL A 36 -8.61 -1.60 5.35
C VAL A 36 -9.88 -2.39 5.04
N LEU A 37 -10.99 -1.70 4.83
CA LEU A 37 -12.26 -2.34 4.42
C LEU A 37 -12.28 -2.63 2.92
N GLU A 38 -11.72 -1.72 2.14
CA GLU A 38 -11.66 -1.81 0.68
C GLU A 38 -10.48 -0.98 0.16
N PHE A 39 -9.83 -1.44 -0.89
CA PHE A 39 -8.91 -0.62 -1.65
C PHE A 39 -9.08 -0.83 -3.15
N GLY A 40 -8.74 0.19 -3.94
CA GLY A 40 -8.81 0.13 -5.40
C GLY A 40 -7.91 1.15 -6.07
N PHE A 41 -7.38 0.78 -7.23
CA PHE A 41 -6.66 1.65 -8.14
C PHE A 41 -6.70 1.07 -9.56
N ASN A 42 -6.41 1.90 -10.56
CA ASN A 42 -6.35 1.53 -11.96
C ASN A 42 -5.00 1.91 -12.56
N ILE A 43 -4.45 1.05 -13.41
CA ILE A 43 -3.28 1.29 -14.24
C ILE A 43 -3.65 0.93 -15.67
N GLU A 44 -3.54 1.90 -16.57
CA GLU A 44 -4.00 1.78 -17.94
C GLU A 44 -2.91 2.22 -18.91
N GLN A 45 -2.60 1.36 -19.89
CA GLN A 45 -1.82 1.76 -21.04
C GLN A 45 -2.77 2.22 -22.14
N ILE A 46 -2.70 3.49 -22.49
CA ILE A 46 -3.50 4.06 -23.56
C ILE A 46 -2.84 3.62 -24.88
N GLY A 47 -3.57 2.89 -25.73
CA GLY A 47 -3.09 2.56 -27.07
C GLY A 47 -3.55 3.60 -28.08
N SER A 48 -2.64 4.25 -28.81
CA SER A 48 -2.96 5.19 -29.89
C SER A 48 -3.05 4.56 -31.29
N GLU A 49 -3.27 3.25 -31.36
CA GLU A 49 -3.18 2.51 -32.61
C GLU A 49 -4.43 2.69 -33.48
N GLU A 50 -4.36 3.49 -34.55
CA GLU A 50 -5.19 3.25 -35.74
C GLU A 50 -4.43 2.34 -36.71
N GLY A 51 -4.97 1.15 -36.99
CA GLY A 51 -4.51 0.33 -38.11
C GLY A 51 -3.25 -0.52 -37.87
N GLY A 52 -3.35 -1.52 -36.99
CA GLY A 52 -2.63 -2.81 -37.14
C GLY A 52 -1.10 -2.80 -37.03
N ARG A 53 -0.47 -1.91 -36.27
CA ARG A 53 1.01 -1.85 -36.12
C ARG A 53 1.46 -1.74 -34.66
N PRO A 54 1.63 -2.83 -33.90
CA PRO A 54 1.72 -2.80 -32.43
C PRO A 54 2.71 -1.76 -31.85
N ARG A 55 2.22 -0.56 -31.52
CA ARG A 55 2.98 0.55 -30.94
C ARG A 55 2.08 1.46 -30.09
N SER A 56 2.25 1.39 -28.77
CA SER A 56 1.82 2.48 -27.88
C SER A 56 3.00 3.42 -27.66
N VAL A 57 2.82 4.71 -27.91
CA VAL A 57 3.82 5.77 -27.67
C VAL A 57 3.51 6.50 -26.37
N GLU A 58 2.35 6.22 -25.78
CA GLU A 58 1.80 6.87 -24.61
C GLU A 58 2.49 6.40 -23.34
N LYS A 59 2.50 7.31 -22.38
CA LYS A 59 2.89 7.01 -21.01
C LYS A 59 1.73 6.30 -20.32
N VAL A 60 2.03 5.22 -19.62
CA VAL A 60 1.06 4.54 -18.77
C VAL A 60 0.46 5.50 -17.74
N VAL A 61 -0.86 5.53 -17.65
CA VAL A 61 -1.62 6.38 -16.73
C VAL A 61 -2.03 5.55 -15.52
N ARG A 62 -2.10 6.19 -14.35
CA ARG A 62 -2.58 5.58 -13.12
C ARG A 62 -3.54 6.49 -12.36
N SER A 63 -4.52 5.87 -11.73
CA SER A 63 -5.32 6.53 -10.69
C SER A 63 -4.53 6.62 -9.38
N ASP A 64 -5.09 7.37 -8.44
CA ASP A 64 -4.68 7.30 -7.05
C ASP A 64 -5.20 6.00 -6.44
N VAL A 65 -4.53 5.54 -5.38
CA VAL A 65 -5.04 4.41 -4.61
C VAL A 65 -6.08 4.93 -3.65
N LYS A 66 -7.29 4.42 -3.77
CA LYS A 66 -8.40 4.71 -2.87
C LYS A 66 -8.47 3.63 -1.81
N ILE A 67 -8.54 4.03 -0.55
CA ILE A 67 -8.58 3.15 0.61
C ILE A 67 -9.75 3.57 1.47
N ARG A 68 -10.67 2.65 1.73
CA ARG A 68 -11.79 2.86 2.65
C ARG A 68 -11.47 2.16 3.97
N LYS A 69 -11.61 2.90 5.06
CA LYS A 69 -11.42 2.39 6.44
C LYS A 69 -12.51 2.91 7.35
N ALA A 70 -12.71 2.28 8.50
CA ALA A 70 -13.46 2.88 9.60
C ALA A 70 -12.65 4.05 10.18
N VAL A 71 -13.31 5.08 10.70
CA VAL A 71 -12.63 6.16 11.43
C VAL A 71 -11.89 5.57 12.63
N ASP A 72 -10.63 5.97 12.82
CA ASP A 72 -9.78 5.52 13.93
C ASP A 72 -8.92 6.67 14.47
N SER A 73 -8.01 6.37 15.39
CA SER A 73 -7.10 7.34 15.97
C SER A 73 -6.17 8.04 14.96
N ARG A 74 -6.00 7.49 13.75
CA ARG A 74 -5.12 8.02 12.70
C ARG A 74 -5.85 8.98 11.76
N SER A 75 -7.17 9.01 11.79
CA SER A 75 -8.00 9.90 10.96
C SER A 75 -7.60 11.38 11.05
N PRO A 76 -7.31 11.98 12.23
CA PRO A 76 -6.90 13.38 12.32
C PRO A 76 -5.54 13.65 11.66
N LEU A 77 -4.61 12.70 11.75
CA LEU A 77 -3.30 12.78 11.09
C LEU A 77 -3.46 12.69 9.58
N LEU A 78 -4.25 11.75 9.08
CA LEU A 78 -4.53 11.63 7.64
C LEU A 78 -5.17 12.90 7.07
N PHE A 79 -6.13 13.49 7.79
CA PHE A 79 -6.71 14.78 7.45
C PHE A 79 -5.63 15.89 7.38
N LYS A 80 -4.78 15.99 8.41
CA LYS A 80 -3.69 16.97 8.45
C LYS A 80 -2.72 16.80 7.27
N TYR A 81 -2.25 15.58 7.00
CA TYR A 81 -1.32 15.31 5.89
C TYR A 81 -1.97 15.62 4.53
N CYS A 82 -3.28 15.38 4.38
CA CYS A 82 -4.03 15.79 3.19
C CYS A 82 -4.03 17.30 3.01
N CYS A 83 -4.32 18.07 4.07
CA CYS A 83 -4.34 19.53 4.01
C CYS A 83 -2.95 20.14 3.79
N GLN A 84 -1.90 19.50 4.33
CA GLN A 84 -0.53 19.98 4.21
C GLN A 84 0.12 19.62 2.88
N GLY A 85 -0.34 18.55 2.21
CA GLY A 85 0.32 18.01 1.02
C GLY A 85 1.70 17.38 1.32
N THR A 86 1.97 17.07 2.59
CA THR A 86 3.26 16.49 3.03
C THR A 86 3.40 15.06 2.54
N HIS A 87 4.60 14.69 2.09
CA HIS A 87 4.91 13.32 1.67
C HIS A 87 5.12 12.39 2.88
N LEU A 88 4.59 11.17 2.78
CA LEU A 88 4.56 10.11 3.79
C LEU A 88 5.71 9.09 3.63
N GLY A 89 6.74 9.37 2.82
CA GLY A 89 7.80 8.42 2.49
C GLY A 89 7.31 7.23 1.66
N PHE A 90 6.88 6.16 2.32
CA PHE A 90 6.23 4.99 1.72
C PHE A 90 4.89 4.62 2.37
N ALA A 91 4.08 3.85 1.63
CA ALA A 91 2.89 3.18 2.14
C ALA A 91 2.85 1.74 1.62
N GLU A 92 2.35 0.80 2.43
CA GLU A 92 2.18 -0.59 2.03
C GLU A 92 0.76 -1.06 2.26
N ILE A 93 0.18 -1.69 1.24
CA ILE A 93 -1.08 -2.41 1.36
C ILE A 93 -0.74 -3.90 1.35
N GLN A 94 -1.01 -4.57 2.45
CA GLN A 94 -0.69 -5.98 2.67
C GLN A 94 -1.97 -6.79 2.76
N CYS A 95 -2.10 -7.81 1.91
CA CYS A 95 -3.22 -8.75 1.93
C CYS A 95 -2.76 -10.10 2.47
N PHE A 96 -3.54 -10.64 3.40
CA PHE A 96 -3.29 -11.90 4.09
C PHE A 96 -4.31 -12.96 3.69
N GLY A 97 -3.86 -14.22 3.69
CA GLY A 97 -4.74 -15.36 3.50
C GLY A 97 -5.56 -15.65 4.77
N PRO A 98 -6.31 -16.77 4.77
CA PRO A 98 -7.07 -17.21 5.95
C PRO A 98 -6.20 -17.47 7.18
N ASP A 99 -4.94 -17.83 6.98
CA ASP A 99 -3.93 -17.97 8.03
C ASP A 99 -2.93 -16.79 7.93
N PRO A 100 -3.06 -15.75 8.77
CA PRO A 100 -2.44 -14.45 8.54
C PRO A 100 -0.95 -14.35 8.90
N SER A 101 -0.13 -15.39 8.70
CA SER A 101 1.30 -15.37 9.10
C SER A 101 2.19 -14.51 8.20
N VAL A 102 1.93 -14.51 6.89
CA VAL A 102 2.72 -13.78 5.88
C VAL A 102 1.75 -13.21 4.84
N PRO A 103 1.92 -11.96 4.37
CA PRO A 103 1.08 -11.44 3.31
C PRO A 103 1.37 -12.17 1.99
N TYR A 104 0.31 -12.55 1.27
CA TYR A 104 0.44 -13.17 -0.05
C TYR A 104 0.54 -12.14 -1.16
N LEU A 105 0.09 -10.91 -0.91
CA LEU A 105 0.11 -9.81 -1.87
C LEU A 105 0.48 -8.52 -1.14
N VAL A 106 1.45 -7.81 -1.68
CA VAL A 106 1.90 -6.52 -1.15
C VAL A 106 2.00 -5.51 -2.28
N TYR A 107 1.34 -4.38 -2.11
CA TYR A 107 1.53 -3.18 -2.92
C TYR A 107 2.34 -2.17 -2.10
N ARG A 108 3.60 -1.95 -2.49
CA ARG A 108 4.47 -0.96 -1.84
C ARG A 108 4.55 0.29 -2.69
N LEU A 109 4.10 1.40 -2.14
CA LEU A 109 4.05 2.71 -2.76
C LEU A 109 5.20 3.56 -2.22
N GLN A 110 5.92 4.26 -3.10
CA GLN A 110 6.99 5.20 -2.73
C GLN A 110 6.63 6.62 -3.16
N PHE A 111 7.19 7.61 -2.47
CA PHE A 111 6.91 9.04 -2.67
C PHE A 111 5.42 9.35 -2.55
N VAL A 112 4.84 8.85 -1.45
CA VAL A 112 3.40 8.89 -1.23
C VAL A 112 2.98 10.22 -0.62
N HIS A 113 1.84 10.77 -1.00
CA HIS A 113 1.14 11.78 -0.20
C HIS A 113 -0.37 11.51 -0.20
N VAL A 114 -1.08 12.08 0.78
CA VAL A 114 -2.54 11.99 0.85
C VAL A 114 -3.14 12.97 -0.13
N SER A 115 -3.78 12.48 -1.18
CA SER A 115 -4.35 13.29 -2.26
C SER A 115 -5.82 13.65 -2.05
N SER A 116 -6.54 12.84 -1.27
CA SER A 116 -7.93 13.14 -0.91
C SER A 116 -8.29 12.56 0.46
N TYR A 117 -9.16 13.25 1.19
CA TYR A 117 -9.76 12.79 2.44
C TYR A 117 -11.27 13.00 2.35
N SER A 118 -12.06 11.92 2.44
CA SER A 118 -13.51 11.94 2.22
C SER A 118 -14.24 11.11 3.27
N PRO A 119 -14.67 11.72 4.40
CA PRO A 119 -15.43 11.04 5.43
C PRO A 119 -16.89 10.83 4.98
N SER A 120 -17.49 9.70 5.38
CA SER A 120 -18.89 9.36 5.15
C SER A 120 -19.49 8.67 6.37
N GLY A 121 -20.73 9.03 6.72
CA GLY A 121 -21.37 8.54 7.94
C GLY A 121 -22.89 8.47 7.83
N GLY A 122 -23.46 7.46 8.47
CA GLY A 122 -24.90 7.21 8.53
C GLY A 122 -25.30 6.02 9.43
N GLY A 123 -24.35 5.41 10.13
CA GLY A 123 -24.52 4.33 11.10
C GLY A 123 -23.59 4.52 12.32
N ASP A 124 -23.40 3.49 13.15
CA ASP A 124 -22.72 3.62 14.45
C ASP A 124 -21.27 4.10 14.36
N VAL A 125 -20.47 3.51 13.46
CA VAL A 125 -19.07 3.90 13.22
C VAL A 125 -18.93 4.44 11.80
N PRO A 126 -18.60 5.73 11.61
CA PRO A 126 -18.37 6.31 10.29
C PRO A 126 -17.18 5.66 9.56
N THR A 127 -17.18 5.79 8.24
CA THR A 127 -16.07 5.39 7.38
C THR A 127 -15.41 6.60 6.75
N GLU A 128 -14.18 6.45 6.29
CA GLU A 128 -13.46 7.46 5.54
C GLU A 128 -12.76 6.82 4.34
N GLU A 129 -12.82 7.52 3.20
CA GLU A 129 -12.02 7.20 2.02
C GLU A 129 -10.79 8.12 1.96
N ILE A 130 -9.63 7.51 1.84
CA ILE A 130 -8.34 8.16 1.70
C ILE A 130 -7.81 7.91 0.29
N GLY A 131 -7.36 8.96 -0.38
CA GLY A 131 -6.61 8.87 -1.63
C GLY A 131 -5.13 8.96 -1.36
N LEU A 132 -4.35 8.03 -1.93
CA LEU A 132 -2.90 8.05 -1.89
C LEU A 132 -2.36 8.25 -3.31
N ARG A 133 -1.62 9.34 -3.50
CA ARG A 133 -0.88 9.59 -4.75
C ARG A 133 0.53 9.06 -4.63
N PHE A 134 0.91 8.33 -5.67
CA PHE A 134 2.17 7.64 -5.92
C PHE A 134 3.36 8.46 -6.40
N GLY A 135 4.59 7.96 -6.29
CA GLY A 135 5.63 8.09 -7.33
C GLY A 135 5.90 6.76 -8.01
N GLU A 136 6.08 5.71 -7.23
CA GLU A 136 6.48 4.37 -7.69
C GLU A 136 5.67 3.30 -6.97
N MET A 137 5.52 2.13 -7.61
CA MET A 137 4.85 0.98 -7.02
C MET A 137 5.66 -0.28 -7.26
N GLY A 138 5.86 -1.04 -6.20
CA GLY A 138 6.24 -2.44 -6.24
C GLY A 138 5.05 -3.33 -5.95
N VAL A 139 4.91 -4.41 -6.72
CA VAL A 139 3.91 -5.45 -6.51
C VAL A 139 4.64 -6.74 -6.21
N ARG A 140 4.34 -7.34 -5.05
CA ARG A 140 4.90 -8.63 -4.63
C ARG A 140 3.77 -9.63 -4.42
N TRP A 141 3.96 -10.82 -4.95
CA TRP A 141 3.14 -11.99 -4.70
C TRP A 141 3.97 -13.10 -4.04
N ASN A 142 3.39 -13.80 -3.06
CA ASN A 142 4.04 -14.88 -2.34
C ASN A 142 3.05 -16.03 -2.06
N ASP A 143 3.33 -17.21 -2.62
CA ASP A 143 2.44 -18.36 -2.51
C ASP A 143 2.33 -18.94 -1.09
N ALA A 144 3.29 -18.66 -0.22
CA ALA A 144 3.24 -19.09 1.18
C ALA A 144 2.12 -18.40 1.97
N GLY A 145 1.80 -17.14 1.64
CA GLY A 145 0.83 -16.33 2.41
C GLY A 145 -0.64 -16.63 2.09
N ILE A 146 -0.94 -17.28 0.96
CA ILE A 146 -2.33 -17.55 0.54
C ILE A 146 -2.87 -18.85 1.15
N GLY A 147 -1.97 -19.69 1.68
CA GLY A 147 -2.31 -20.99 2.25
C GLY A 147 -2.88 -21.97 1.22
N MET A 148 -3.82 -22.81 1.65
CA MET A 148 -4.46 -23.83 0.80
C MET A 148 -5.45 -23.24 -0.23
N ALA A 149 -5.75 -21.95 -0.16
CA ALA A 149 -6.65 -21.24 -1.06
C ALA A 149 -5.97 -20.84 -2.39
N LYS A 150 -5.13 -21.72 -2.96
CA LYS A 150 -4.47 -21.50 -4.26
C LYS A 150 -5.48 -21.66 -5.40
N GLN A 151 -6.37 -20.69 -5.58
CA GLN A 151 -7.34 -20.69 -6.68
C GLN A 151 -6.58 -20.60 -8.03
N GLY A 152 -6.32 -21.76 -8.64
CA GLY A 152 -5.81 -21.88 -10.03
C GLY A 152 -4.35 -21.50 -10.27
N ASN A 153 -3.61 -20.98 -9.30
CA ASN A 153 -2.21 -20.59 -9.48
C ASN A 153 -1.26 -21.73 -9.07
N THR A 154 -0.59 -22.34 -10.06
CA THR A 154 0.36 -23.44 -9.89
C THR A 154 1.79 -22.99 -9.64
N LYS A 155 2.08 -21.68 -9.78
CA LYS A 155 3.42 -21.15 -9.50
C LYS A 155 3.69 -21.18 -8.01
N THR A 156 4.90 -21.60 -7.65
CA THR A 156 5.40 -21.58 -6.27
C THR A 156 6.48 -20.51 -6.12
N GLY A 157 6.64 -19.98 -4.92
CA GLY A 157 7.66 -18.99 -4.60
C GLY A 157 7.17 -17.54 -4.60
N THR A 158 8.14 -16.64 -4.51
CA THR A 158 7.95 -15.19 -4.48
C THR A 158 8.18 -14.59 -5.86
N LEU A 159 7.24 -13.77 -6.32
CA LEU A 159 7.36 -12.97 -7.53
C LEU A 159 7.20 -11.50 -7.17
N HIS A 160 8.00 -10.63 -7.79
CA HIS A 160 7.82 -9.19 -7.63
C HIS A 160 8.21 -8.46 -8.91
N SER A 161 7.58 -7.31 -9.13
CA SER A 161 7.85 -6.39 -10.22
C SER A 161 7.59 -4.97 -9.74
N ASN A 162 8.33 -4.00 -10.27
CA ASN A 162 8.19 -2.62 -9.87
C ASN A 162 8.25 -1.67 -11.06
N TRP A 163 7.61 -0.51 -10.90
CA TRP A 163 7.58 0.54 -11.90
C TRP A 163 7.67 1.92 -11.26
N SER A 164 8.45 2.81 -11.88
CA SER A 164 8.52 4.22 -11.51
C SER A 164 7.76 5.07 -12.54
N TRP A 165 6.73 5.81 -12.11
CA TRP A 165 6.11 6.83 -12.97
C TRP A 165 6.95 8.10 -13.03
N VAL A 166 7.87 8.28 -12.08
CA VAL A 166 8.83 9.38 -12.07
C VAL A 166 9.88 9.17 -13.16
N MET A 167 10.45 7.96 -13.24
CA MET A 167 11.50 7.63 -14.22
C MET A 167 10.96 7.04 -15.52
N GLN A 168 9.72 6.54 -15.53
CA GLN A 168 9.08 5.89 -16.67
C GLN A 168 9.81 4.62 -17.13
N TRP A 169 10.35 3.88 -16.17
CA TRP A 169 11.13 2.67 -16.40
C TRP A 169 10.91 1.65 -15.27
N PRO A 170 11.09 0.34 -15.52
CA PRO A 170 11.16 -0.64 -14.45
C PRO A 170 12.28 -0.30 -13.48
N ILE A 171 11.99 -0.35 -12.18
CA ILE A 171 13.00 -0.14 -11.14
C ILE A 171 13.24 -1.44 -10.38
N THR A 172 14.48 -1.65 -9.94
CA THR A 172 14.79 -2.71 -9.00
C THR A 172 14.63 -2.15 -7.59
N LEU A 173 13.38 -1.93 -7.16
CA LEU A 173 13.10 -2.14 -5.75
C LEU A 173 13.32 -3.64 -5.55
N GLY A 174 14.17 -4.05 -4.61
CA GLY A 174 14.27 -5.48 -4.27
C GLY A 174 12.90 -6.02 -3.83
N ASP A 175 12.90 -7.19 -3.22
CA ASP A 175 11.69 -7.62 -2.51
C ASP A 175 11.13 -6.47 -1.64
N PRO A 176 9.90 -6.00 -1.89
CA PRO A 176 9.30 -4.90 -1.17
C PRO A 176 9.39 -5.07 0.35
N LEU A 177 9.25 -6.30 0.86
CA LEU A 177 9.36 -6.61 2.28
C LEU A 177 10.81 -6.75 2.77
N ALA A 178 11.77 -7.11 1.91
CA ALA A 178 13.17 -7.26 2.32
C ALA A 178 13.86 -5.91 2.57
N SER A 179 13.37 -4.83 1.96
CA SER A 179 13.90 -3.48 2.21
C SER A 179 13.65 -2.98 3.63
N ILE A 180 12.68 -3.56 4.36
CA ILE A 180 12.37 -3.28 5.77
C ILE A 180 13.52 -3.73 6.69
N GLN A 181 14.25 -4.80 6.35
CA GLN A 181 15.36 -5.28 7.19
C GLN A 181 16.65 -4.46 7.02
N ASN A 182 16.83 -3.79 5.89
CA ASN A 182 18.05 -3.02 5.60
C ASN A 182 17.92 -1.52 5.93
N SER A 183 16.71 -0.96 6.05
CA SER A 183 16.52 0.43 6.49
C SER A 183 16.70 0.64 8.00
N GLY A 184 16.76 -0.44 8.79
CA GLY A 184 17.06 -0.42 10.23
C GLY A 184 18.56 -0.42 10.58
N GLN A 185 19.45 -0.55 9.59
CA GLN A 185 20.90 -0.48 9.78
C GLN A 185 21.56 0.28 8.63
N GLN A 186 21.55 1.61 8.69
CA GLN A 186 22.67 2.46 8.27
C GLN A 186 22.26 3.94 8.33
N HIS A 187 22.43 4.54 9.51
CA HIS A 187 22.92 5.91 9.68
C HIS A 187 23.52 6.02 11.10
N THR A 188 24.47 5.13 11.41
CA THR A 188 25.44 5.37 12.48
C THR A 188 26.82 5.20 11.88
N ASP A 189 27.53 6.32 11.89
CA ASP A 189 28.98 6.49 11.86
C ASP A 189 29.72 6.05 10.60
N LYS A 190 30.07 7.04 9.77
CA LYS A 190 31.44 7.16 9.28
C LYS A 190 31.95 8.58 9.49
N ALA A 191 33.14 8.60 10.10
CA ALA A 191 33.95 9.73 10.53
C ALA A 191 34.23 10.78 9.44
#